data_AF-A0A4V6AMA7-F1
#
_entry.id   AF-A0A4V6AMA7-F1
#
_cell.length_a   1.000
_cell.length_b   1.000
_cell.length_c   1.000
_cell.angle_alpha   90.00
_cell.angle_beta   90.00
_cell.angle_gamma   90.00
#
_symmetry.space_group_name_H-M   'P 1'
#
loop_
_entity.id
_entity.type
_entity.pdbx_description
1 polymer ?
#
loop_
_entity_poly.entity_id
_entity_poly.type
_entity_poly.pdbx_seq_one_letter_code
_entity_poly.pdbx_strand_id
1 'polypeptide(L)'
;MEEQKLMSQKKPSFPINETLSNYLKTYNRETKIPVFYDDLMRFSGSVAVFDKNDEDTLWVRCYYPDFERDAIDESLKKVYTILHSDGKTGNLDFLNIDAIDFCTFGNSKPFRIKIRNILNDNFTYFYVKKADASRIYGLDFEHILSPHRINFLVYKDTLIEEHISGIPGDVFIKEFLEDCDHLEKTQIAKQFVKFNERCILRLLGDMRSYNYVVIPTHDFDHVDYKIRAIDFDQQCYEGKLNVYRPHFFKENYTMVKLVEKHLEESSILQYKKEERSQVAKRLITSEKRFRMLIRSMIKDHVSTKDNVKQLRNELVAYTRDIKFKRAKTMGHILKTALEFVKRNYQEYDEVF
;
A
#
# COMPACT_ATOMS: atom_id res chain seq x y z
N MET A 1 -7.17 -13.25 25.71
CA MET A 1 -6.19 -12.23 25.29
C MET A 1 -6.92 -10.90 25.37
N GLU A 2 -6.61 -10.08 26.38
CA GLU A 2 -7.31 -8.80 26.61
C GLU A 2 -7.21 -7.88 25.40
N GLU A 3 -8.34 -7.24 25.10
CA GLU A 3 -8.60 -6.44 23.91
C GLU A 3 -7.88 -5.08 24.00
N GLN A 4 -6.56 -5.08 23.80
CA GLN A 4 -5.87 -3.83 23.54
C GLN A 4 -6.30 -3.32 22.16
N LYS A 5 -7.00 -2.19 22.13
CA LYS A 5 -7.29 -1.45 20.89
C LYS A 5 -5.96 -1.13 20.19
N LEU A 6 -5.68 -1.85 19.10
CA LEU A 6 -4.40 -1.76 18.37
C LEU A 6 -4.22 -0.35 17.78
N MET A 7 -5.31 0.25 17.27
CA MET A 7 -5.29 1.61 16.73
C MET A 7 -5.71 2.64 17.77
N SER A 8 -4.91 3.69 17.91
CA SER A 8 -5.06 4.66 19.00
C SER A 8 -6.10 5.73 18.66
N GLN A 9 -6.00 6.34 17.47
CA GLN A 9 -6.88 7.43 17.00
C GLN A 9 -6.90 7.51 15.46
N LYS A 10 -7.90 8.20 14.92
CA LYS A 10 -7.99 8.47 13.47
C LYS A 10 -6.81 9.34 13.04
N LYS A 11 -5.98 8.82 12.13
CA LYS A 11 -4.83 9.53 11.57
C LYS A 11 -5.27 10.80 10.82
N PRO A 12 -4.66 11.98 11.09
CA PRO A 12 -4.91 13.19 10.30
C PRO A 12 -4.22 13.11 8.93
N SER A 13 -4.68 13.92 7.97
CA SER A 13 -3.99 14.06 6.69
C SER A 13 -2.74 14.94 6.84
N PHE A 14 -1.62 14.50 6.26
CA PHE A 14 -0.35 15.19 6.27
C PHE A 14 -0.06 15.82 4.90
N PRO A 15 0.21 17.13 4.82
CA PRO A 15 0.48 17.79 3.55
C PRO A 15 1.85 17.39 2.98
N ILE A 16 1.98 17.47 1.67
CA ILE A 16 3.26 17.26 0.98
C ILE A 16 4.16 18.47 1.24
N ASN A 17 5.29 18.24 1.92
CA ASN A 17 6.29 19.29 2.11
C ASN A 17 7.18 19.48 0.85
N GLU A 18 7.93 20.58 0.82
CA GLU A 18 8.79 20.94 -0.32
C GLU A 18 9.83 19.85 -0.66
N THR A 19 10.42 19.21 0.35
CA THR A 19 11.42 18.16 0.12
C THR A 19 10.82 16.89 -0.46
N LEU A 20 9.56 16.58 -0.15
CA LEU A 20 8.83 15.49 -0.78
C LEU A 20 8.39 15.87 -2.20
N SER A 21 7.90 17.09 -2.45
CA SER A 21 7.59 17.55 -3.81
C SER A 21 8.83 17.49 -4.73
N ASN A 22 9.99 17.99 -4.27
CA ASN A 22 11.23 17.90 -5.05
C ASN A 22 11.65 16.44 -5.33
N TYR A 23 11.42 15.54 -4.38
CA TYR A 23 11.58 14.11 -4.60
C TYR A 23 10.66 13.59 -5.71
N LEU A 24 9.37 13.91 -5.64
CA LEU A 24 8.37 13.46 -6.60
C LEU A 24 8.67 13.97 -8.02
N LYS A 25 9.09 15.23 -8.18
CA LYS A 25 9.55 15.78 -9.47
C LYS A 25 10.75 15.01 -10.03
N THR A 26 11.75 14.76 -9.19
CA THR A 26 12.99 14.09 -9.62
C THR A 26 12.76 12.65 -10.12
N TYR A 27 11.75 11.97 -9.56
CA TYR A 27 11.42 10.58 -9.92
C TYR A 27 10.15 10.46 -10.78
N ASN A 28 9.77 11.54 -11.49
CA ASN A 28 8.64 11.58 -12.42
C ASN A 28 7.31 11.09 -11.79
N ARG A 29 7.09 11.40 -10.52
CA ARG A 29 5.83 11.16 -9.80
C ARG A 29 4.95 12.40 -9.74
N GLU A 30 5.54 13.59 -9.85
CA GLU A 30 4.78 14.84 -9.94
C GLU A 30 4.55 15.20 -11.40
N THR A 31 3.28 15.32 -11.81
CA THR A 31 2.92 15.68 -13.19
C THR A 31 1.63 16.48 -13.21
N LYS A 32 1.47 17.41 -14.15
CA LYS A 32 0.22 18.15 -14.28
C LYS A 32 -0.89 17.21 -14.73
N ILE A 33 -1.98 17.15 -13.97
CA ILE A 33 -3.17 16.36 -14.29
C ILE A 33 -4.35 17.29 -14.60
N PRO A 34 -5.24 16.90 -15.52
CA PRO A 34 -6.36 17.73 -15.95
C PRO A 34 -7.57 17.72 -15.00
N VAL A 35 -7.56 16.90 -13.95
CA VAL A 35 -8.66 16.77 -12.99
C VAL A 35 -8.10 16.70 -11.57
N PHE A 36 -8.70 17.47 -10.67
CA PHE A 36 -8.41 17.46 -9.24
C PHE A 36 -9.47 16.69 -8.47
N TYR A 37 -9.13 16.28 -7.24
CA TYR A 37 -10.08 15.65 -6.34
C TYR A 37 -11.34 16.51 -6.13
N ASP A 38 -11.15 17.81 -5.90
CA ASP A 38 -12.26 18.74 -5.66
C ASP A 38 -13.13 18.99 -6.91
N ASP A 39 -12.64 18.66 -8.11
CA ASP A 39 -13.47 18.68 -9.32
C ASP A 39 -14.50 17.56 -9.31
N LEU A 40 -14.08 16.36 -8.89
CA LEU A 40 -14.98 15.21 -8.78
C LEU A 40 -15.98 15.36 -7.63
N MET A 41 -15.67 16.16 -6.61
CA MET A 41 -16.60 16.44 -5.50
C MET A 41 -17.83 17.24 -5.92
N ARG A 42 -17.88 17.81 -7.13
CA ARG A 42 -19.01 18.62 -7.63
C ARG A 42 -20.15 17.80 -8.25
N PHE A 43 -20.20 16.49 -8.02
CA PHE A 43 -21.30 15.66 -8.51
C PHE A 43 -22.66 16.16 -8.01
N SER A 44 -23.68 16.11 -8.86
CA SER A 44 -25.03 16.63 -8.58
C SER A 44 -25.96 15.63 -7.90
N GLY A 45 -25.62 14.34 -7.98
CA GLY A 45 -26.39 13.27 -7.35
C GLY A 45 -25.60 11.98 -7.33
N SER A 46 -26.10 10.99 -6.59
CA SER A 46 -25.47 9.68 -6.52
C SER A 46 -26.47 8.57 -6.20
N VAL A 47 -26.15 7.33 -6.56
CA VAL A 47 -26.91 6.13 -6.16
C VAL A 47 -25.98 5.13 -5.46
N ALA A 48 -26.51 4.37 -4.51
CA ALA A 48 -25.76 3.31 -3.84
C ALA A 48 -25.33 2.22 -4.84
N VAL A 49 -24.13 1.68 -4.65
CA VAL A 49 -23.60 0.55 -5.42
C VAL A 49 -23.69 -0.69 -4.54
N PHE A 50 -24.44 -1.68 -5.01
CA PHE A 50 -24.56 -2.99 -4.36
C PHE A 50 -23.64 -4.01 -5.02
N ASP A 51 -23.21 -4.99 -4.25
CA ASP A 51 -22.41 -6.10 -4.77
C ASP A 51 -23.28 -7.18 -5.46
N LYS A 52 -22.66 -8.30 -5.85
CA LYS A 52 -23.35 -9.42 -6.51
C LYS A 52 -24.41 -10.11 -5.63
N ASN A 53 -24.39 -9.88 -4.32
CA ASN A 53 -25.28 -10.47 -3.33
C ASN A 53 -26.32 -9.45 -2.82
N ASP A 54 -26.44 -8.29 -3.46
CA ASP A 54 -27.31 -7.18 -3.03
C ASP A 54 -26.91 -6.56 -1.68
N GLU A 55 -25.63 -6.68 -1.29
CA GLU A 55 -25.08 -6.03 -0.09
C GLU A 55 -24.51 -4.64 -0.43
N ASP A 56 -24.75 -3.66 0.45
CA ASP A 56 -24.25 -2.29 0.28
C ASP A 56 -22.72 -2.25 0.34
N THR A 57 -22.08 -1.78 -0.73
CA THR A 57 -20.61 -1.68 -0.81
C THR A 57 -20.04 -0.44 -0.12
N LEU A 58 -20.89 0.47 0.37
CA LEU A 58 -20.56 1.81 0.89
C LEU A 58 -20.00 2.78 -0.17
N TRP A 59 -19.96 2.36 -1.43
CA TRP A 59 -19.68 3.21 -2.57
C TRP A 59 -20.97 3.77 -3.16
N VAL A 60 -20.91 5.03 -3.60
CA VAL A 60 -22.00 5.66 -4.33
C VAL A 60 -21.53 6.05 -5.74
N ARG A 61 -22.30 5.69 -6.76
CA ARG A 61 -22.04 6.09 -8.14
C ARG A 61 -22.45 7.53 -8.33
N CYS A 62 -21.51 8.36 -8.74
CA CYS A 62 -21.69 9.81 -8.89
C CYS A 62 -22.21 10.18 -10.29
N TYR A 63 -23.12 11.14 -10.33
CA TYR A 63 -23.64 11.76 -11.55
C TYR A 63 -23.29 13.23 -11.59
N TYR A 64 -22.91 13.69 -12.77
CA TYR A 64 -22.57 15.09 -13.05
C TYR A 64 -23.57 15.64 -14.06
N PRO A 65 -23.79 16.96 -14.10
CA PRO A 65 -24.59 17.56 -15.15
C PRO A 65 -24.01 17.23 -16.53
N ASP A 66 -24.87 17.03 -17.53
CA ASP A 66 -24.46 16.64 -18.88
C ASP A 66 -23.39 17.59 -19.47
N PHE A 67 -23.52 18.89 -19.18
CA PHE A 67 -22.56 19.91 -19.66
C PHE A 67 -21.16 19.81 -19.02
N GLU A 68 -21.01 19.19 -17.84
CA GLU A 68 -19.70 18.95 -17.22
C GLU A 68 -19.18 17.54 -17.49
N ARG A 69 -20.09 16.59 -17.72
CA ARG A 69 -19.77 15.15 -17.80
C ARG A 69 -18.72 14.86 -18.86
N ASP A 70 -18.88 15.41 -20.06
CA ASP A 70 -17.95 15.20 -21.18
C ASP A 70 -16.54 15.69 -20.84
N ALA A 71 -16.43 16.86 -20.22
CA ALA A 71 -15.14 17.45 -19.83
C ALA A 71 -14.45 16.65 -18.71
N ILE A 72 -15.23 16.16 -17.74
CA ILE A 72 -14.73 15.28 -16.67
C ILE A 72 -14.24 13.96 -17.26
N ASP A 73 -15.03 13.33 -18.12
CA ASP A 73 -14.68 12.05 -18.73
C ASP A 73 -13.43 12.17 -19.61
N GLU A 74 -13.33 13.22 -20.43
CA GLU A 74 -12.13 13.49 -21.22
C GLU A 74 -10.89 13.67 -20.32
N SER A 75 -11.03 14.39 -19.21
CA SER A 75 -9.96 14.61 -18.25
C SER A 75 -9.52 13.31 -17.57
N LEU A 76 -10.46 12.43 -17.21
CA LEU A 76 -10.18 11.12 -16.63
C LEU A 76 -9.51 10.17 -17.63
N LYS A 77 -9.92 10.19 -18.91
CA LYS A 77 -9.24 9.44 -19.98
C LYS A 77 -7.80 9.91 -20.17
N LYS A 78 -7.55 11.22 -20.11
CA LYS A 78 -6.19 11.81 -20.13
C LYS A 78 -5.37 11.41 -18.90
N VAL A 79 -5.96 11.36 -17.71
CA VAL A 79 -5.28 10.82 -16.52
C VAL A 79 -4.83 9.39 -16.74
N TYR A 80 -5.72 8.54 -17.29
CA TYR A 80 -5.39 7.15 -17.57
C TYR A 80 -4.20 7.03 -18.53
N THR A 81 -4.16 7.83 -19.62
CA THR A 81 -3.05 7.79 -20.55
C THR A 81 -1.75 8.28 -19.91
N ILE A 82 -1.77 9.36 -19.13
CA ILE A 82 -0.58 9.82 -18.40
C ILE A 82 -0.09 8.77 -17.38
N LEU A 83 -1.00 8.03 -16.76
CA LEU A 83 -0.65 7.00 -15.78
C LEU A 83 0.00 5.78 -16.45
N HIS A 84 -0.45 5.36 -17.64
CA HIS A 84 -0.01 4.11 -18.28
C HIS A 84 0.94 4.30 -19.48
N SER A 85 1.13 5.52 -19.97
CA SER A 85 2.00 5.85 -21.10
C SER A 85 2.66 7.23 -20.92
N ASP A 86 3.54 7.61 -21.84
CA ASP A 86 4.27 8.89 -21.81
C ASP A 86 3.39 10.13 -22.04
N GLY A 87 2.06 10.01 -21.93
CA GLY A 87 1.10 11.10 -22.16
C GLY A 87 1.02 11.57 -23.62
N LYS A 88 1.77 10.97 -24.55
CA LYS A 88 1.55 11.16 -25.99
C LYS A 88 0.16 10.64 -26.30
N THR A 89 -0.67 11.49 -26.90
CA THR A 89 -2.06 11.28 -27.31
C THR A 89 -2.28 9.86 -27.83
N GLY A 90 -2.58 8.94 -26.90
CA GLY A 90 -3.22 7.68 -27.24
C GLY A 90 -4.63 7.99 -27.72
N ASN A 91 -5.19 7.14 -28.57
CA ASN A 91 -6.56 7.29 -29.05
C ASN A 91 -7.54 7.24 -27.87
N LEU A 92 -7.86 8.41 -27.31
CA LEU A 92 -8.83 8.60 -26.23
C LEU A 92 -10.23 8.12 -26.65
N ASP A 93 -10.49 8.12 -27.96
CA ASP A 93 -11.73 7.69 -28.60
C ASP A 93 -12.10 6.25 -28.23
N PHE A 94 -11.11 5.40 -27.94
CA PHE A 94 -11.34 4.00 -27.56
C PHE A 94 -11.47 3.79 -26.05
N LEU A 95 -11.35 4.84 -25.25
CA LEU A 95 -11.50 4.78 -23.80
C LEU A 95 -12.87 5.31 -23.39
N ASN A 96 -13.54 4.59 -22.49
CA ASN A 96 -14.81 5.00 -21.91
C ASN A 96 -14.73 5.02 -20.38
N ILE A 97 -15.30 6.07 -19.75
CA ILE A 97 -15.48 6.10 -18.30
C ILE A 97 -16.82 5.47 -17.97
N ASP A 98 -16.78 4.19 -17.60
CA ASP A 98 -18.00 3.43 -17.29
C ASP A 98 -18.61 3.85 -15.94
N ALA A 99 -17.77 4.21 -14.97
CA ALA A 99 -18.23 4.58 -13.63
C ALA A 99 -17.26 5.52 -12.90
N ILE A 100 -17.84 6.41 -12.12
CA ILE A 100 -17.15 7.24 -11.13
C ILE A 100 -17.84 6.95 -9.80
N ASP A 101 -17.22 6.11 -8.98
CA ASP A 101 -17.78 5.74 -7.67
C ASP A 101 -17.03 6.49 -6.56
N PHE A 102 -17.76 7.04 -5.60
CA PHE A 102 -17.21 7.75 -4.45
C PHE A 102 -17.41 6.91 -3.19
N CYS A 103 -16.34 6.71 -2.43
CA CYS A 103 -16.43 6.02 -1.14
C CYS A 103 -16.92 7.01 -0.07
N THR A 104 -18.08 6.71 0.51
CA THR A 104 -18.69 7.56 1.54
C THR A 104 -18.05 7.38 2.92
N PHE A 105 -17.31 6.29 3.09
CA PHE A 105 -16.68 5.87 4.34
C PHE A 105 -15.16 6.10 4.33
N GLY A 106 -14.54 6.05 5.52
CA GLY A 106 -13.08 6.15 5.68
C GLY A 106 -12.54 7.59 5.73
N ASN A 107 -11.22 7.71 5.84
CA ASN A 107 -10.54 9.01 6.02
C ASN A 107 -10.26 9.70 4.68
N SER A 108 -9.82 8.94 3.69
CA SER A 108 -9.36 9.44 2.40
C SER A 108 -10.48 9.64 1.39
N LYS A 109 -11.70 9.14 1.66
CA LYS A 109 -12.92 9.25 0.83
C LYS A 109 -12.61 9.24 -0.67
N PRO A 110 -12.00 8.16 -1.18
CA PRO A 110 -11.49 8.13 -2.53
C PRO A 110 -12.60 8.07 -3.59
N PHE A 111 -12.30 8.55 -4.79
CA PHE A 111 -13.02 8.18 -6.00
C PHE A 111 -12.36 6.96 -6.64
N ARG A 112 -13.16 6.02 -7.12
CA ARG A 112 -12.77 4.88 -7.95
C ARG A 112 -13.32 5.09 -9.35
N ILE A 113 -12.44 5.12 -10.33
CA ILE A 113 -12.78 5.38 -11.72
C ILE A 113 -12.67 4.06 -12.47
N LYS A 114 -13.78 3.59 -13.05
CA LYS A 114 -13.79 2.45 -13.96
C LYS A 114 -13.59 2.96 -15.38
N ILE A 115 -12.49 2.56 -16.01
CA ILE A 115 -12.19 2.89 -17.40
C ILE A 115 -12.11 1.63 -18.24
N ARG A 116 -12.77 1.63 -19.38
CA ARG A 116 -12.86 0.49 -20.30
C ARG A 116 -12.31 0.87 -21.67
N ASN A 117 -11.55 -0.04 -22.27
CA ASN A 117 -11.17 0.03 -23.67
C ASN A 117 -12.27 -0.65 -24.50
N ILE A 118 -12.96 0.13 -25.33
CA ILE A 118 -14.13 -0.36 -26.08
C ILE A 118 -13.76 -1.33 -27.20
N LEU A 119 -12.49 -1.40 -27.63
CA LEU A 119 -12.06 -2.28 -28.71
C LEU A 119 -11.95 -3.75 -28.28
N ASN A 120 -11.60 -3.98 -27.02
CA ASN A 120 -11.37 -5.33 -26.48
C ASN A 120 -12.18 -5.61 -25.20
N ASP A 121 -13.04 -4.67 -24.81
CA ASP A 121 -13.88 -4.72 -23.61
C ASP A 121 -13.12 -4.86 -22.28
N ASN A 122 -11.79 -4.71 -22.30
CA ASN A 122 -10.98 -4.75 -21.09
C ASN A 122 -11.17 -3.48 -20.28
N PHE A 123 -11.36 -3.63 -18.97
CA PHE A 123 -11.44 -2.51 -18.05
C PHE A 123 -10.36 -2.57 -16.98
N THR A 124 -10.05 -1.40 -16.43
CA THR A 124 -9.21 -1.27 -15.24
C THR A 124 -9.79 -0.18 -14.33
N TYR A 125 -9.22 -0.08 -13.14
CA TYR A 125 -9.55 0.96 -12.18
C TYR A 125 -8.32 1.79 -11.84
N PHE A 126 -8.57 3.06 -11.55
CA PHE A 126 -7.64 3.90 -10.81
C PHE A 126 -8.40 4.70 -9.76
N TYR A 127 -7.69 5.20 -8.78
CA TYR A 127 -8.27 5.95 -7.67
C TYR A 127 -7.79 7.38 -7.68
N VAL A 128 -8.70 8.32 -7.41
CA VAL A 128 -8.40 9.73 -7.18
C VAL A 128 -8.64 10.02 -5.70
N LYS A 129 -7.60 10.49 -5.01
CA LYS A 129 -7.60 10.74 -3.57
C LYS A 129 -7.05 12.12 -3.26
N LYS A 130 -7.40 12.66 -2.10
CA LYS A 130 -6.61 13.75 -1.51
C LYS A 130 -5.20 13.25 -1.20
N ALA A 131 -4.20 14.04 -1.55
CA ALA A 131 -2.82 13.67 -1.36
C ALA A 131 -2.45 13.73 0.12
N ASP A 132 -1.84 12.65 0.60
CA ASP A 132 -1.34 12.50 1.97
C ASP A 132 0.13 12.07 1.92
N ALA A 133 1.01 12.82 2.56
CA ALA A 133 2.45 12.57 2.53
C ALA A 133 2.80 11.17 3.06
N SER A 134 2.15 10.71 4.13
CA SER A 134 2.39 9.38 4.70
C SER A 134 1.99 8.27 3.72
N ARG A 135 0.83 8.38 3.05
CA ARG A 135 0.44 7.45 1.97
C ARG A 135 1.45 7.45 0.82
N ILE A 136 1.89 8.62 0.38
CA ILE A 136 2.88 8.76 -0.71
C ILE A 136 4.21 8.08 -0.34
N TYR A 137 4.68 8.27 0.90
CA TYR A 137 5.85 7.54 1.39
C TYR A 137 5.62 6.03 1.31
N GLY A 138 4.45 5.53 1.72
CA GLY A 138 4.12 4.10 1.69
C GLY A 138 4.12 3.53 0.28
N LEU A 139 3.47 4.21 -0.66
CA LEU A 139 3.42 3.82 -2.08
C LEU A 139 4.83 3.74 -2.68
N ASP A 140 5.69 4.74 -2.41
CA ASP A 140 7.02 4.75 -3.02
C ASP A 140 8.02 3.82 -2.29
N PHE A 141 7.89 3.61 -0.98
CA PHE A 141 8.63 2.55 -0.29
C PHE A 141 8.21 1.16 -0.77
N GLU A 142 6.93 0.91 -1.03
CA GLU A 142 6.48 -0.32 -1.67
C GLU A 142 7.13 -0.46 -3.06
N HIS A 143 7.07 0.58 -3.90
CA HIS A 143 7.68 0.56 -5.24
C HIS A 143 9.20 0.28 -5.22
N ILE A 144 9.91 0.72 -4.18
CA ILE A 144 11.37 0.59 -4.07
C ILE A 144 11.78 -0.74 -3.42
N LEU A 145 11.08 -1.15 -2.35
CA LEU A 145 11.53 -2.23 -1.45
C LEU A 145 10.76 -3.55 -1.66
N SER A 146 9.66 -3.53 -2.39
CA SER A 146 8.87 -4.71 -2.75
C SER A 146 9.26 -5.26 -4.12
N PRO A 147 8.99 -6.53 -4.43
CA PRO A 147 8.99 -7.00 -5.82
C PRO A 147 7.91 -6.33 -6.68
N HIS A 148 6.90 -5.71 -6.06
CA HIS A 148 5.77 -5.09 -6.76
C HIS A 148 6.02 -3.62 -7.08
N ARG A 149 5.88 -3.26 -8.36
CA ARG A 149 5.87 -1.87 -8.77
C ARG A 149 4.52 -1.23 -8.41
N ILE A 150 4.58 0.00 -7.92
CA ILE A 150 3.42 0.87 -7.72
C ILE A 150 3.46 1.99 -8.75
N ASN A 151 2.34 2.19 -9.43
CA ASN A 151 2.12 3.29 -10.34
C ASN A 151 1.17 4.31 -9.70
N PHE A 152 1.64 5.54 -9.58
CA PHE A 152 0.88 6.63 -9.01
C PHE A 152 1.45 7.97 -9.48
N LEU A 153 0.61 8.98 -9.47
CA LEU A 153 0.90 10.36 -9.85
C LEU A 153 0.39 11.30 -8.76
N VAL A 154 1.09 12.41 -8.59
CA VAL A 154 0.70 13.44 -7.63
C VAL A 154 0.70 14.78 -8.35
N TYR A 155 -0.31 15.60 -8.08
CA TYR A 155 -0.31 17.00 -8.47
C TYR A 155 -1.02 17.85 -7.43
N LYS A 156 -0.32 18.85 -6.91
CA LYS A 156 -0.80 19.66 -5.78
C LYS A 156 -1.30 18.77 -4.63
N ASP A 157 -2.58 18.80 -4.35
CA ASP A 157 -3.29 18.07 -3.29
C ASP A 157 -4.06 16.84 -3.80
N THR A 158 -3.83 16.44 -5.04
CA THR A 158 -4.47 15.27 -5.66
C THR A 158 -3.46 14.15 -5.88
N LEU A 159 -3.81 12.95 -5.43
CA LEU A 159 -3.10 11.70 -5.67
C LEU A 159 -3.94 10.82 -6.60
N ILE A 160 -3.33 10.34 -7.66
CA ILE A 160 -3.88 9.29 -8.52
C ILE A 160 -3.06 8.03 -8.33
N GLU A 161 -3.70 6.90 -8.08
CA GLU A 161 -3.01 5.61 -7.93
C GLU A 161 -3.72 4.53 -8.75
N GLU A 162 -2.91 3.67 -9.38
CA GLU A 162 -3.42 2.51 -10.10
C GLU A 162 -4.03 1.49 -9.13
N HIS A 163 -5.06 0.79 -9.58
CA HIS A 163 -5.63 -0.30 -8.82
C HIS A 163 -4.64 -1.46 -8.65
N ILE A 164 -4.57 -1.98 -7.42
CA ILE A 164 -3.82 -3.18 -7.12
C ILE A 164 -4.76 -4.38 -7.19
N SER A 165 -4.70 -5.11 -8.29
CA SER A 165 -5.52 -6.30 -8.51
C SER A 165 -5.12 -7.47 -7.60
N GLY A 166 -6.12 -8.20 -7.14
CA GLY A 166 -5.99 -9.44 -6.38
C GLY A 166 -7.28 -9.73 -5.60
N ILE A 167 -7.37 -10.90 -4.99
CA ILE A 167 -8.51 -11.29 -4.16
C ILE A 167 -8.32 -10.63 -2.78
N PRO A 168 -9.25 -9.80 -2.28
CA PRO A 168 -9.16 -9.24 -0.93
C PRO A 168 -8.92 -10.35 0.10
N GLY A 169 -8.02 -10.12 1.07
CA GLY A 169 -7.58 -11.18 1.97
C GLY A 169 -8.69 -11.76 2.83
N ASP A 170 -9.67 -10.97 3.23
CA ASP A 170 -10.89 -11.41 3.93
C ASP A 170 -11.75 -12.31 3.06
N VAL A 171 -11.98 -11.92 1.80
CA VAL A 171 -12.69 -12.73 0.80
C VAL A 171 -11.93 -14.02 0.53
N PHE A 172 -10.61 -13.96 0.36
CA PHE A 172 -9.77 -15.14 0.13
C PHE A 172 -9.85 -16.14 1.29
N ILE A 173 -9.75 -15.66 2.53
CA ILE A 173 -9.85 -16.49 3.74
C ILE A 173 -11.23 -17.15 3.82
N LYS A 174 -12.30 -16.43 3.48
CA LYS A 174 -13.68 -16.91 3.59
C LYS A 174 -14.09 -17.86 2.47
N GLU A 175 -13.71 -17.58 1.23
CA GLU A 175 -14.28 -18.24 0.04
C GLU A 175 -13.32 -19.22 -0.63
N PHE A 176 -12.00 -19.13 -0.42
CA PHE A 176 -11.02 -19.90 -1.20
C PHE A 176 -10.06 -20.73 -0.35
N LEU A 177 -9.70 -20.26 0.85
CA LEU A 177 -8.64 -20.89 1.65
C LEU A 177 -8.96 -22.32 2.09
N GLU A 178 -10.24 -22.66 2.31
CA GLU A 178 -10.62 -24.02 2.70
C GLU A 178 -10.39 -25.03 1.58
N ASP A 179 -10.65 -24.63 0.33
CA ASP A 179 -10.53 -25.46 -0.86
C ASP A 179 -9.08 -25.67 -1.33
N CYS A 180 -8.14 -24.82 -0.88
CA CYS A 180 -6.73 -24.97 -1.20
C CYS A 180 -6.16 -26.31 -0.69
N ASP A 181 -5.28 -26.92 -1.47
CA ASP A 181 -4.59 -28.14 -1.09
C ASP A 181 -3.51 -27.90 -0.02
N HIS A 182 -2.83 -28.97 0.41
CA HIS A 182 -1.77 -28.87 1.43
C HIS A 182 -0.58 -28.01 0.97
N LEU A 183 -0.16 -28.14 -0.28
CA LEU A 183 0.99 -27.41 -0.82
C LEU A 183 0.67 -25.92 -0.93
N GLU A 184 -0.51 -25.59 -1.46
CA GLU A 184 -1.02 -24.23 -1.57
C GLU A 184 -1.12 -23.57 -0.18
N LYS A 185 -1.71 -24.26 0.79
CA LYS A 185 -1.80 -23.79 2.19
C LYS A 185 -0.42 -23.50 2.79
N THR A 186 0.56 -24.38 2.53
CA THR A 186 1.95 -24.19 2.99
C THR A 186 2.59 -22.97 2.33
N GLN A 187 2.35 -22.76 1.03
CA GLN A 187 2.85 -21.60 0.30
C GLN A 187 2.22 -20.30 0.79
N ILE A 188 0.91 -20.27 1.00
CA ILE A 188 0.18 -19.12 1.54
C ILE A 188 0.70 -18.77 2.94
N ALA A 189 0.92 -19.77 3.81
CA ALA A 189 1.54 -19.58 5.11
C ALA A 189 2.94 -18.94 5.00
N LYS A 190 3.79 -19.45 4.10
CA LYS A 190 5.12 -18.87 3.81
C LYS A 190 5.00 -17.40 3.39
N GLN A 191 4.07 -17.08 2.49
CA GLN A 191 3.87 -15.70 2.03
C GLN A 191 3.35 -14.80 3.15
N PHE A 192 2.51 -15.29 4.06
CA PHE A 192 2.04 -14.50 5.19
C PHE A 192 3.16 -14.18 6.18
N VAL A 193 4.09 -15.11 6.42
CA VAL A 193 5.31 -14.84 7.20
C VAL A 193 6.16 -13.73 6.56
N LYS A 194 6.38 -13.81 5.24
CA LYS A 194 7.14 -12.79 4.50
C LYS A 194 6.44 -11.44 4.49
N PHE A 195 5.13 -11.43 4.25
CA PHE A 195 4.31 -10.23 4.29
C PHE A 195 4.36 -9.54 5.65
N ASN A 196 4.23 -10.31 6.73
CA ASN A 196 4.35 -9.83 8.09
C ASN A 196 5.72 -9.20 8.38
N GLU A 197 6.80 -9.85 7.97
CA GLU A 197 8.16 -9.29 8.11
C GLU A 197 8.29 -7.98 7.32
N ARG A 198 7.82 -7.96 6.07
CA ARG A 198 7.87 -6.78 5.20
C ARG A 198 7.08 -5.59 5.75
N CYS A 199 5.98 -5.82 6.46
CA CYS A 199 5.22 -4.76 7.13
C CYS A 199 5.99 -4.15 8.30
N ILE A 200 6.68 -4.98 9.09
CA ILE A 200 7.53 -4.52 10.21
C ILE A 200 8.70 -3.69 9.67
N LEU A 201 9.44 -4.22 8.69
CA LEU A 201 10.64 -3.57 8.15
C LEU A 201 10.36 -2.18 7.59
N ARG A 202 9.16 -1.99 7.03
CA ARG A 202 8.74 -0.73 6.43
C ARG A 202 7.92 0.14 7.37
N LEU A 203 7.52 -0.37 8.54
CA LEU A 203 6.53 0.27 9.41
C LEU A 203 5.23 0.57 8.63
N LEU A 204 4.71 -0.43 7.92
CA LEU A 204 3.41 -0.38 7.25
C LEU A 204 2.34 -0.95 8.19
N GLY A 205 1.49 -0.07 8.73
CA GLY A 205 0.53 -0.41 9.78
C GLY A 205 -0.85 -0.83 9.24
N ASP A 206 -1.69 -1.35 10.14
CA ASP A 206 -3.11 -1.68 9.89
C ASP A 206 -3.36 -2.65 8.72
N MET A 207 -2.54 -3.69 8.64
CA MET A 207 -2.65 -4.73 7.62
C MET A 207 -3.62 -5.83 8.03
N ARG A 208 -4.90 -5.46 8.19
CA ARG A 208 -6.02 -6.41 8.34
C ARG A 208 -6.30 -7.12 7.03
N SER A 209 -7.07 -8.21 7.07
CA SER A 209 -7.32 -9.06 5.90
C SER A 209 -7.94 -8.32 4.71
N TYR A 210 -8.75 -7.30 4.94
CA TYR A 210 -9.32 -6.44 3.90
C TYR A 210 -8.38 -5.33 3.37
N ASN A 211 -7.19 -5.15 3.98
CA ASN A 211 -6.19 -4.13 3.59
C ASN A 211 -5.02 -4.71 2.77
N TYR A 212 -5.09 -5.99 2.41
CA TYR A 212 -4.18 -6.65 1.48
C TYR A 212 -4.96 -7.56 0.53
N VAL A 213 -4.30 -7.95 -0.57
CA VAL A 213 -4.82 -8.93 -1.51
C VAL A 213 -3.92 -10.17 -1.58
N VAL A 214 -4.53 -11.31 -1.86
CA VAL A 214 -3.88 -12.55 -2.26
C VAL A 214 -3.95 -12.65 -3.78
N ILE A 215 -2.81 -12.91 -4.40
CA ILE A 215 -2.65 -13.00 -5.85
C ILE A 215 -2.21 -14.42 -6.19
N PRO A 216 -3.11 -15.29 -6.66
CA PRO A 216 -2.74 -16.55 -7.28
C PRO A 216 -2.16 -16.28 -8.68
N THR A 217 -1.07 -16.97 -9.03
CA THR A 217 -0.42 -16.91 -10.34
C THR A 217 -0.23 -18.33 -10.83
N HIS A 218 -0.91 -18.72 -11.92
CA HIS A 218 -0.73 -20.05 -12.50
C HIS A 218 0.67 -20.15 -13.13
N ASP A 219 1.45 -21.11 -12.66
CA ASP A 219 2.67 -21.58 -13.31
C ASP A 219 2.36 -22.87 -14.12
N PHE A 220 3.38 -23.47 -14.75
CA PHE A 220 3.19 -24.62 -15.64
C PHE A 220 2.63 -25.88 -14.95
N ASP A 221 2.87 -26.05 -13.65
CA ASP A 221 2.45 -27.24 -12.87
C ASP A 221 1.82 -26.94 -11.50
N HIS A 222 1.81 -25.68 -11.04
CA HIS A 222 1.23 -25.30 -9.74
C HIS A 222 0.71 -23.86 -9.73
N VAL A 223 0.03 -23.47 -8.64
CA VAL A 223 -0.42 -22.09 -8.41
C VAL A 223 0.48 -21.42 -7.39
N ASP A 224 1.10 -20.32 -7.82
CA ASP A 224 2.00 -19.52 -7.03
C ASP A 224 1.23 -18.40 -6.30
N TYR A 225 1.26 -18.38 -4.98
CA TYR A 225 0.56 -17.35 -4.19
C TYR A 225 1.50 -16.21 -3.79
N LYS A 226 0.98 -14.97 -3.81
CA LYS A 226 1.64 -13.78 -3.27
C LYS A 226 0.65 -12.96 -2.45
N ILE A 227 1.13 -12.29 -1.39
CA ILE A 227 0.34 -11.35 -0.59
C ILE A 227 0.88 -9.94 -0.80
N ARG A 228 0.01 -8.98 -1.10
CA ARG A 228 0.37 -7.59 -1.41
C ARG A 228 -0.54 -6.61 -0.66
N ALA A 229 0.06 -5.60 -0.04
CA ALA A 229 -0.70 -4.52 0.61
C ALA A 229 -1.43 -3.66 -0.43
N ILE A 230 -2.63 -3.21 -0.11
CA ILE A 230 -3.43 -2.29 -0.94
C ILE A 230 -3.72 -0.97 -0.24
N ASP A 231 -3.67 -0.95 1.09
CA ASP A 231 -3.77 0.27 1.87
C ASP A 231 -2.40 0.73 2.37
N PHE A 232 -2.12 2.02 2.25
CA PHE A 232 -0.88 2.65 2.73
C PHE A 232 -1.18 3.83 3.66
N ASP A 233 -2.45 4.00 4.07
CA ASP A 233 -2.88 5.11 4.92
C ASP A 233 -2.23 5.09 6.31
N GLN A 234 -1.79 3.93 6.82
CA GLN A 234 -1.15 3.80 8.14
C GLN A 234 0.38 3.63 8.07
N GLN A 235 0.99 4.11 6.99
CA GLN A 235 2.46 4.11 6.83
C GLN A 235 3.14 5.01 7.88
N CYS A 236 3.98 4.42 8.72
CA CYS A 236 4.81 5.11 9.71
C CYS A 236 4.03 6.07 10.65
N TYR A 237 2.78 5.77 10.99
CA TYR A 237 1.96 6.66 11.82
C TYR A 237 1.86 6.23 13.29
N GLU A 238 1.55 4.97 13.57
CA GLU A 238 1.22 4.50 14.91
C GLU A 238 2.45 4.31 15.81
N GLY A 239 2.25 4.50 17.11
CA GLY A 239 3.30 4.33 18.13
C GLY A 239 3.52 2.87 18.56
N LYS A 240 2.48 2.04 18.47
CA LYS A 240 2.52 0.63 18.89
C LYS A 240 3.16 -0.23 17.80
N LEU A 241 4.23 -0.95 18.13
CA LEU A 241 4.93 -1.84 17.20
C LEU A 241 4.03 -2.95 16.65
N ASN A 242 3.09 -3.44 17.46
CA ASN A 242 2.18 -4.51 17.05
C ASN A 242 1.21 -4.10 15.92
N VAL A 243 1.01 -2.80 15.68
CA VAL A 243 0.21 -2.33 14.52
C VAL A 243 0.91 -2.66 13.19
N TYR A 244 2.23 -2.74 13.19
CA TYR A 244 3.05 -3.08 12.01
C TYR A 244 3.21 -4.58 11.82
N ARG A 245 2.50 -5.40 12.62
CA ARG A 245 2.64 -6.85 12.69
C ARG A 245 1.29 -7.50 12.34
N PRO A 246 0.99 -7.79 11.05
CA PRO A 246 -0.29 -8.34 10.59
C PRO A 246 -0.89 -9.46 11.46
N HIS A 247 -0.07 -10.36 12.01
CA HIS A 247 -0.51 -11.46 12.88
C HIS A 247 -1.17 -11.04 14.21
N PHE A 248 -1.11 -9.77 14.63
CA PHE A 248 -1.83 -9.30 15.82
C PHE A 248 -3.29 -8.91 15.53
N PHE A 249 -3.68 -8.74 14.26
CA PHE A 249 -5.05 -8.40 13.91
C PHE A 249 -5.93 -9.64 13.97
N LYS A 250 -7.13 -9.51 14.57
CA LYS A 250 -8.07 -10.62 14.75
C LYS A 250 -8.55 -11.16 13.40
N GLU A 251 -8.70 -10.26 12.44
CA GLU A 251 -9.09 -10.54 11.06
C GLU A 251 -8.10 -11.47 10.34
N ASN A 252 -6.86 -11.57 10.84
CA ASN A 252 -5.82 -12.44 10.30
C ASN A 252 -5.64 -13.74 11.10
N TYR A 253 -6.51 -14.02 12.09
CA TYR A 253 -6.35 -15.19 12.98
C TYR A 253 -6.26 -16.51 12.21
N THR A 254 -7.08 -16.68 11.17
CA THR A 254 -7.05 -17.88 10.31
C THR A 254 -5.69 -18.05 9.62
N MET A 255 -5.09 -16.96 9.16
CA MET A 255 -3.76 -16.97 8.55
C MET A 255 -2.66 -17.31 9.58
N VAL A 256 -2.79 -16.84 10.82
CA VAL A 256 -1.89 -17.21 11.92
C VAL A 256 -1.97 -18.71 12.21
N LYS A 257 -3.19 -19.25 12.29
CA LYS A 257 -3.41 -20.70 12.48
C LYS A 257 -2.88 -21.53 11.32
N LEU A 258 -2.98 -21.02 10.09
CA LEU A 258 -2.40 -21.65 8.92
C LEU A 258 -0.87 -21.75 9.05
N VAL A 259 -0.21 -20.67 9.47
CA VAL A 259 1.23 -20.67 9.73
C VAL A 259 1.61 -21.66 10.83
N GLU A 260 0.92 -21.64 11.96
CA GLU A 260 1.18 -22.56 13.08
C GLU A 260 1.01 -24.03 12.68
N LYS A 261 0.06 -24.33 11.80
CA LYS A 261 -0.24 -25.70 11.36
C LYS A 261 0.74 -26.24 10.32
N HIS A 262 1.21 -25.38 9.40
CA HIS A 262 1.95 -25.83 8.22
C HIS A 262 3.45 -25.51 8.25
N LEU A 263 3.92 -24.66 9.16
CA LEU A 263 5.32 -24.23 9.20
C LEU A 263 5.97 -24.48 10.56
N GLU A 264 7.12 -25.14 10.52
CA GLU A 264 8.04 -25.24 11.65
C GLU A 264 8.73 -23.90 11.97
N GLU A 265 9.17 -23.71 13.21
CA GLU A 265 9.82 -22.47 13.66
C GLU A 265 11.08 -22.15 12.83
N SER A 266 11.87 -23.15 12.48
CA SER A 266 13.07 -23.01 11.65
C SER A 266 12.74 -22.44 10.27
N SER A 267 11.66 -22.92 9.63
CA SER A 267 11.16 -22.42 8.34
C SER A 267 10.67 -20.98 8.45
N ILE A 268 9.97 -20.63 9.54
CA ILE A 268 9.53 -19.25 9.80
C ILE A 268 10.74 -18.31 9.89
N LEU A 269 11.77 -18.70 10.64
CA LEU A 269 13.01 -17.91 10.77
C LEU A 269 13.73 -17.77 9.43
N GLN A 270 13.79 -18.84 8.64
CA GLN A 270 14.35 -18.82 7.30
C GLN A 270 13.60 -17.82 6.40
N TYR A 271 12.27 -17.87 6.34
CA TYR A 271 11.50 -16.97 5.47
C TYR A 271 11.61 -15.49 5.87
N LYS A 272 11.73 -15.20 7.17
CA LYS A 272 12.06 -13.84 7.63
C LYS A 272 13.44 -13.39 7.15
N LYS A 273 14.45 -14.27 7.23
CA LYS A 273 15.79 -13.97 6.70
C LYS A 273 15.76 -13.75 5.19
N GLU A 274 15.05 -14.58 4.43
CA GLU A 274 14.87 -14.41 2.98
C GLU A 274 14.27 -13.04 2.65
N GLU A 275 13.20 -12.63 3.35
CA GLU A 275 12.56 -11.32 3.11
C GLU A 275 13.52 -10.16 3.43
N ARG A 276 14.23 -10.23 4.57
CA ARG A 276 15.25 -9.24 4.95
C ARG A 276 16.35 -9.13 3.89
N SER A 277 16.84 -10.26 3.38
CA SER A 277 17.86 -10.29 2.34
C SER A 277 17.37 -9.68 1.03
N GLN A 278 16.13 -9.94 0.63
CA GLN A 278 15.55 -9.30 -0.56
C GLN A 278 15.41 -7.78 -0.39
N VAL A 279 14.94 -7.32 0.77
CA VAL A 279 14.85 -5.89 1.09
C VAL A 279 16.23 -5.25 1.10
N ALA A 280 17.24 -5.89 1.70
CA ALA A 280 18.62 -5.40 1.72
C ALA A 280 19.21 -5.24 0.30
N LYS A 281 19.04 -6.25 -0.57
CA LYS A 281 19.47 -6.16 -1.97
C LYS A 281 18.82 -4.98 -2.69
N ARG A 282 17.50 -4.80 -2.54
CA ARG A 282 16.78 -3.67 -3.15
C ARG A 282 17.25 -2.31 -2.60
N LEU A 283 17.53 -2.21 -1.30
CA LEU A 283 18.10 -1.00 -0.69
C LEU A 283 19.46 -0.63 -1.31
N ILE A 284 20.31 -1.63 -1.57
CA ILE A 284 21.62 -1.44 -2.19
C ILE A 284 21.46 -0.98 -3.64
N THR A 285 20.63 -1.66 -4.44
CA THR A 285 20.43 -1.31 -5.86
C THR A 285 19.73 0.04 -6.05
N SER A 286 18.85 0.44 -5.14
CA SER A 286 18.07 1.69 -5.23
C SER A 286 18.60 2.82 -4.34
N GLU A 287 19.86 2.73 -3.90
CA GLU A 287 20.38 3.53 -2.79
C GLU A 287 20.21 5.05 -2.97
N LYS A 288 20.41 5.56 -4.19
CA LYS A 288 20.24 7.00 -4.48
C LYS A 288 18.79 7.46 -4.24
N ARG A 289 17.82 6.71 -4.79
CA ARG A 289 16.38 7.00 -4.64
C ARG A 289 15.92 6.85 -3.21
N PHE A 290 16.28 5.74 -2.57
CA PHE A 290 15.99 5.51 -1.17
C PHE A 290 16.56 6.64 -0.27
N ARG A 291 17.83 7.02 -0.44
CA ARG A 291 18.46 8.08 0.34
C ARG A 291 17.76 9.42 0.18
N MET A 292 17.23 9.73 -0.99
CA MET A 292 16.50 10.97 -1.20
C MET A 292 15.13 10.92 -0.52
N LEU A 293 14.37 9.84 -0.68
CA LEU A 293 13.06 9.65 -0.05
C LEU A 293 13.15 9.72 1.48
N ILE A 294 14.10 8.99 2.08
CA ILE A 294 14.26 8.95 3.53
C ILE A 294 14.71 10.30 4.10
N ARG A 295 15.50 11.09 3.35
CA ARG A 295 15.89 12.45 3.75
C ARG A 295 14.69 13.38 3.79
N SER A 296 13.76 13.26 2.84
CA SER A 296 12.51 14.01 2.87
C SER A 296 11.67 13.62 4.08
N MET A 297 11.52 12.31 4.34
CA MET A 297 10.73 11.81 5.47
C MET A 297 11.34 12.18 6.84
N ILE A 298 12.67 12.26 6.95
CA ILE A 298 13.37 12.67 8.17
C ILE A 298 12.98 14.10 8.59
N LYS A 299 12.79 14.99 7.61
CA LYS A 299 12.40 16.39 7.82
C LYS A 299 10.89 16.56 7.98
N ASP A 300 10.12 15.49 7.81
CA ASP A 300 8.67 15.51 7.90
C ASP A 300 8.15 15.09 9.28
N HIS A 301 6.88 15.41 9.55
CA HIS A 301 6.16 15.13 10.78
C HIS A 301 4.91 14.29 10.52
N VAL A 302 5.08 13.14 9.87
CA VAL A 302 4.00 12.19 9.51
C VAL A 302 3.41 11.39 10.69
N SER A 303 3.65 11.83 11.93
CA SER A 303 3.17 11.22 13.16
C SER A 303 3.32 12.18 14.34
N THR A 304 2.73 11.84 15.49
CA THR A 304 2.84 12.60 16.74
C THR A 304 4.17 12.31 17.45
N LYS A 305 4.63 13.26 18.28
CA LYS A 305 5.85 13.08 19.11
C LYS A 305 5.72 11.90 20.06
N ASP A 306 4.52 11.64 20.58
CA ASP A 306 4.24 10.53 21.49
C ASP A 306 4.34 9.18 20.77
N ASN A 307 3.76 9.07 19.57
CA ASN A 307 3.89 7.86 18.74
C ASN A 307 5.36 7.58 18.41
N VAL A 308 6.13 8.60 18.01
CA VAL A 308 7.57 8.46 17.76
C VAL A 308 8.30 7.97 19.01
N LYS A 309 8.04 8.57 20.18
CA LYS A 309 8.68 8.20 21.44
C LYS A 309 8.34 6.77 21.85
N GLN A 310 7.07 6.37 21.73
CA GLN A 310 6.60 5.04 22.04
C GLN A 310 7.24 4.00 21.12
N LEU A 311 7.12 4.17 19.80
CA LEU A 311 7.63 3.20 18.82
C LEU A 311 9.13 3.02 18.96
N ARG A 312 9.85 4.12 19.18
CA ARG A 312 11.28 4.09 19.45
C ARG A 312 11.63 3.21 20.65
N ASN A 313 10.92 3.34 21.76
CA ASN A 313 11.18 2.55 22.96
C ASN A 313 10.85 1.07 22.74
N GLU A 314 9.73 0.78 22.08
CA GLU A 314 9.32 -0.58 21.73
C GLU A 314 10.33 -1.25 20.77
N LEU A 315 10.86 -0.52 19.79
CA LEU A 315 11.88 -1.02 18.87
C LEU A 315 13.23 -1.27 19.55
N VAL A 316 13.63 -0.45 20.53
CA VAL A 316 14.82 -0.73 21.35
C VAL A 316 14.62 -2.03 22.12
N ALA A 317 13.45 -2.24 22.73
CA ALA A 317 13.15 -3.48 23.44
C ALA A 317 13.12 -4.69 22.51
N TYR A 318 12.55 -4.53 21.31
CA TYR A 318 12.40 -5.61 20.33
C TYR A 318 13.72 -6.01 19.65
N THR A 319 14.53 -5.04 19.24
CA THR A 319 15.75 -5.28 18.45
C THR A 319 17.03 -5.29 19.30
N ARG A 320 16.98 -4.74 20.52
CA ARG A 320 18.15 -4.42 21.36
C ARG A 320 19.15 -3.44 20.71
N ASP A 321 18.82 -2.81 19.58
CA ASP A 321 19.68 -1.80 18.94
C ASP A 321 19.47 -0.43 19.59
N ILE A 322 20.48 0.04 20.32
CA ILE A 322 20.47 1.35 20.99
C ILE A 322 20.40 2.53 20.02
N LYS A 323 20.70 2.34 18.72
CA LYS A 323 20.64 3.42 17.72
C LYS A 323 19.24 4.00 17.60
N PHE A 324 18.20 3.20 17.82
CA PHE A 324 16.82 3.69 17.83
C PHE A 324 16.62 4.81 18.86
N LYS A 325 17.30 4.81 20.02
CA LYS A 325 17.19 5.87 21.05
C LYS A 325 17.46 7.28 20.50
N ARG A 326 18.26 7.40 19.43
CA ARG A 326 18.61 8.68 18.80
C ARG A 326 17.58 9.16 17.78
N ALA A 327 16.60 8.34 17.42
CA ALA A 327 15.58 8.70 16.45
C ALA A 327 14.63 9.78 17.01
N LYS A 328 14.46 10.86 16.23
CA LYS A 328 13.64 12.04 16.59
C LYS A 328 12.34 12.15 15.78
N THR A 329 12.26 11.49 14.63
CA THR A 329 11.08 11.46 13.75
C THR A 329 10.87 10.05 13.22
N MET A 330 9.69 9.77 12.64
CA MET A 330 9.42 8.48 12.01
C MET A 330 10.40 8.16 10.87
N GLY A 331 10.83 9.18 10.11
CA GLY A 331 11.88 9.00 9.11
C GLY A 331 13.21 8.55 9.70
N HIS A 332 13.59 9.03 10.89
CA HIS A 332 14.78 8.51 11.59
C HIS A 332 14.60 7.05 12.03
N ILE A 333 13.43 6.70 12.56
CA ILE A 333 13.13 5.32 12.99
C ILE A 333 13.25 4.37 11.80
N LEU A 334 12.56 4.68 10.70
CA LEU A 334 12.58 3.86 9.49
C LEU A 334 13.99 3.75 8.91
N LYS A 335 14.74 4.86 8.86
CA LYS A 335 16.15 4.83 8.45
C LYS A 335 16.97 3.86 9.29
N THR A 336 16.85 3.94 10.63
CA THR A 336 17.59 3.05 11.54
C THR A 336 17.19 1.59 11.35
N ALA A 337 15.90 1.29 11.15
CA ALA A 337 15.42 -0.06 10.88
C ALA A 337 16.01 -0.64 9.58
N LEU A 338 16.01 0.13 8.50
CA LEU A 338 16.53 -0.32 7.21
C LEU A 338 18.07 -0.41 7.18
N GLU A 339 18.78 0.48 7.88
CA GLU A 339 20.22 0.36 8.09
C GLU A 339 20.59 -0.85 8.96
N PHE A 340 19.73 -1.25 9.90
CA PHE A 340 19.90 -2.49 10.65
C PHE A 340 19.77 -3.71 9.73
N VAL A 341 18.76 -3.76 8.87
CA VAL A 341 18.62 -4.84 7.88
C VAL A 341 19.81 -4.91 6.93
N LYS A 342 20.25 -3.77 6.39
CA LYS A 342 21.41 -3.70 5.48
C LYS A 342 22.69 -4.22 6.14
N ARG A 343 23.00 -3.79 7.37
CA ARG A 343 24.21 -4.23 8.11
C ARG A 343 24.22 -5.73 8.36
N ASN A 344 23.14 -6.26 8.92
CA ASN A 344 23.06 -7.69 9.20
C ASN A 344 23.17 -8.53 7.93
N TYR A 345 22.65 -8.05 6.79
CA TYR A 345 22.82 -8.73 5.51
C TYR A 345 24.29 -8.78 5.06
N GLN A 346 25.02 -7.66 5.17
CA GLN A 346 26.43 -7.58 4.76
C GLN A 346 27.37 -8.39 5.67
N GLU A 347 27.09 -8.48 6.97
CA GLU A 347 27.89 -9.29 7.90
C GLU A 347 27.86 -10.79 7.58
N TYR A 348 26.81 -11.28 6.88
CA TYR A 348 26.76 -12.66 6.39
C TYR A 348 27.51 -12.89 5.07
N ASP A 349 27.72 -11.83 4.28
CA ASP A 349 28.44 -11.91 2.99
C ASP A 349 29.97 -11.89 3.18
N GLU A 350 30.49 -11.45 4.33
CA GLU A 350 31.94 -11.42 4.65
C GLU A 350 32.52 -12.78 5.11
N VAL A 351 31.71 -13.84 5.15
CA VAL A 351 32.10 -15.18 5.65
C VAL A 351 32.35 -16.20 4.51
N PHE A 352 32.43 -15.76 3.25
CA PHE A 352 32.71 -16.62 2.08
C PHE A 352 33.97 -16.24 1.32
#